data_AF-A0A3S1NT01-F1
#
_entry.id   AF-A0A3S1NT01-F1
#
_cell.length_a   1.000
_cell.length_b   1.000
_cell.length_c   1.000
_cell.angle_alpha   90.00
_cell.angle_beta   90.00
_cell.angle_gamma   90.00
#
_symmetry.space_group_name_H-M   'P 1'
#
loop_
_entity.id
_entity.type
_entity.pdbx_description
1 polymer ?
#
loop_
_entity_poly.entity_id
_entity_poly.type
_entity_poly.pdbx_seq_one_letter_code
_entity_poly.pdbx_strand_id
1 'polypeptide(L)'
;MLADLGPHVIDLALWLSGSASAAVTESRIWRSFGPLGKGLGDWSPHQPVEASATQFDVEDRASVSLRSDKGVEIRCDVAWAYAGSDENRVRVIGDKGGLDYWPEANGDLEPLRYFDADLNSRSMAVAGDHADLTPAWKLCVASFIDDIGSGRPLPRGDDALAVHEIIDRVYQRSRVD
;
A
#
# COMPACT_ATOMS: atom_id res chain seq x y z
N MET A 1 6.25 9.81 4.66
CA MET A 1 6.09 8.51 3.97
C MET A 1 4.66 7.99 4.02
N LEU A 2 3.98 7.97 5.16
CA LEU A 2 2.57 7.56 5.21
C LEU A 2 1.70 8.45 4.33
N ALA A 3 2.01 9.74 4.17
CA ALA A 3 1.34 10.60 3.19
C ALA A 3 1.69 10.31 1.71
N ASP A 4 2.72 9.50 1.44
CA ASP A 4 3.24 9.21 0.10
C ASP A 4 2.88 7.77 -0.31
N LEU A 5 3.33 6.78 0.44
CA LEU A 5 3.01 5.37 0.22
C LEU A 5 1.64 4.98 0.77
N GLY A 6 1.22 5.57 1.89
CA GLY A 6 -0.03 5.22 2.56
C GLY A 6 -1.27 5.32 1.69
N PRO A 7 -1.48 6.39 0.88
CA PRO A 7 -2.61 6.46 -0.03
C PRO A 7 -2.72 5.26 -0.95
N HIS A 8 -1.61 4.81 -1.55
CA HIS A 8 -1.60 3.66 -2.45
C HIS A 8 -2.07 2.37 -1.77
N VAL A 9 -1.54 2.07 -0.58
CA VAL A 9 -1.85 0.79 0.09
C VAL A 9 -3.24 0.79 0.72
N ILE A 10 -3.68 1.93 1.27
CA ILE A 10 -5.00 2.07 1.90
C ILE A 10 -6.09 2.09 0.81
N ASP A 11 -5.91 2.85 -0.27
CA ASP A 11 -6.85 2.89 -1.39
C ASP A 11 -7.02 1.51 -2.01
N LEU A 12 -5.91 0.81 -2.29
CA LEU A 12 -5.95 -0.55 -2.83
C LEU A 12 -6.71 -1.52 -1.90
N ALA A 13 -6.50 -1.42 -0.58
CA ALA A 13 -7.19 -2.25 0.39
C ALA A 13 -8.71 -1.94 0.46
N LEU A 14 -9.10 -0.67 0.40
CA LEU A 14 -10.50 -0.26 0.34
C LEU A 14 -11.15 -0.75 -0.96
N TRP A 15 -10.46 -0.58 -2.10
CA TRP A 15 -10.92 -1.04 -3.41
C TRP A 15 -11.12 -2.56 -3.45
N LEU A 16 -10.13 -3.34 -3.00
CA LEU A 16 -10.21 -4.81 -2.95
C LEU A 16 -11.32 -5.31 -2.02
N SER A 17 -11.59 -4.60 -0.93
CA SER A 17 -12.65 -4.95 0.01
C SER A 17 -14.04 -4.44 -0.39
N GLY A 18 -14.14 -3.64 -1.46
CA GLY A 18 -15.39 -2.99 -1.87
C GLY A 18 -15.92 -2.01 -0.81
N SER A 19 -15.02 -1.45 -0.01
CA SER A 19 -15.33 -0.56 1.11
C SER A 19 -15.18 0.90 0.69
N ALA A 20 -16.09 1.77 1.13
CA ALA A 20 -15.99 3.21 0.85
C ALA A 20 -15.16 3.95 1.89
N SER A 21 -15.00 3.38 3.09
CA SER A 21 -14.28 3.99 4.20
C SER A 21 -13.84 2.93 5.22
N ALA A 22 -12.96 3.33 6.12
CA ALA A 22 -12.58 2.51 7.27
C ALA A 22 -12.25 3.37 8.50
N ALA A 23 -12.48 2.80 9.68
CA ALA A 23 -12.09 3.39 10.94
C ALA A 23 -10.71 2.87 11.37
N VAL A 24 -9.82 3.76 11.79
CA VAL A 24 -8.53 3.38 12.40
C VAL A 24 -8.79 2.72 13.76
N THR A 25 -8.40 1.45 13.91
CA THR A 25 -8.50 0.73 15.17
C THR A 25 -7.22 0.86 15.97
N GLU A 26 -6.07 0.67 15.33
CA GLU A 26 -4.74 0.79 15.92
C GLU A 26 -3.79 1.43 14.90
N SER A 27 -2.80 2.19 15.38
CA SER A 27 -1.79 2.78 14.50
C SER A 27 -0.51 3.09 15.25
N ARG A 28 0.63 2.98 14.58
CA ARG A 28 1.92 3.37 15.12
C ARG A 28 2.86 3.85 14.02
N ILE A 29 3.62 4.89 14.30
CA ILE A 29 4.66 5.43 13.41
C ILE A 29 6.03 5.37 14.09
N TRP A 30 7.09 5.26 13.30
CA TRP A 30 8.47 5.21 13.76
C TRP A 30 9.35 6.15 12.95
N ARG A 31 10.44 6.59 13.59
CA ARG A 31 11.51 7.43 13.03
C ARG A 31 12.88 6.88 13.43
N SER A 32 13.07 5.56 13.31
CA SER A 32 14.25 4.85 13.80
C SER A 32 15.45 4.85 12.84
N PHE A 33 15.23 5.08 11.55
CA PHE A 33 16.21 5.04 10.46
C PHE A 33 16.45 6.41 9.86
N GLY A 34 15.40 7.15 9.52
CA GLY A 34 15.48 8.44 8.84
C GLY A 34 16.43 9.43 9.55
N PRO A 35 16.25 9.71 10.86
CA PRO A 35 17.14 10.60 11.61
C PRO A 35 18.60 10.15 11.70
N LEU A 36 18.87 8.88 11.40
CA LEU A 36 20.22 8.30 11.39
C LEU A 36 20.82 8.20 9.97
N GLY A 37 20.10 8.66 8.94
CA GLY A 37 20.54 8.53 7.56
C GLY A 37 20.62 7.09 7.06
N LYS A 38 19.83 6.17 7.64
CA LYS A 38 19.86 4.75 7.29
C LYS A 38 18.71 4.38 6.35
N GLY A 39 18.90 3.32 5.57
CA GLY A 39 17.88 2.84 4.62
C GLY A 39 17.67 3.78 3.44
N LEU A 40 18.67 4.61 3.12
CA LEU A 40 18.68 5.42 1.90
C LEU A 40 18.88 4.46 0.72
N GLY A 41 18.03 4.57 -0.29
CA GLY A 41 18.25 3.90 -1.58
C GLY A 41 18.63 4.88 -2.67
N ASP A 42 18.76 4.35 -3.89
CA ASP A 42 19.40 5.04 -5.01
C ASP A 42 18.42 5.87 -5.86
N TRP A 43 17.21 6.11 -5.35
CA TRP A 43 16.14 6.82 -6.04
C TRP A 43 16.36 8.34 -6.15
N SER A 44 17.25 8.91 -5.33
CA SER A 44 17.58 10.34 -5.39
C SER A 44 18.93 10.55 -6.07
N PRO A 45 19.01 11.36 -7.15
CA PRO A 45 20.28 11.78 -7.73
C PRO A 45 21.10 12.70 -6.79
N HIS A 46 20.49 13.13 -5.69
CA HIS A 46 21.09 13.95 -4.65
C HIS A 46 21.00 13.21 -3.31
N GLN A 47 21.80 12.15 -3.13
CA GLN A 47 22.00 11.56 -1.81
C GLN A 47 22.84 12.54 -0.98
N PRO A 48 22.34 13.02 0.18
CA PRO A 48 23.14 13.86 1.04
C PRO A 48 24.37 13.08 1.55
N VAL A 49 25.54 13.67 1.39
CA VAL A 49 26.84 13.10 1.81
C VAL A 49 26.88 12.84 3.32
N GLU A 50 26.12 13.64 4.08
CA GLU A 50 25.82 13.41 5.50
C GLU A 50 24.34 13.73 5.75
N ALA A 51 23.58 12.74 6.22
CA ALA A 51 22.21 12.95 6.67
C ALA A 51 22.24 13.39 8.13
N SER A 52 21.90 14.64 8.42
CA SER A 52 21.66 15.07 9.79
C SER A 52 20.25 14.67 10.22
N ALA A 53 20.03 14.48 11.54
CA ALA A 53 18.72 14.15 12.09
C ALA A 53 17.62 15.19 11.76
N THR A 54 18.02 16.39 11.34
CA THR A 54 17.12 17.47 10.91
C THR A 54 16.71 17.39 9.45
N GLN A 55 17.35 16.54 8.64
CA GLN A 55 17.09 16.45 7.19
C GLN A 55 15.93 15.51 6.85
N PHE A 56 15.70 14.46 7.67
CA PHE A 56 14.58 13.53 7.50
C PHE A 56 13.59 13.70 8.65
N ASP A 57 12.62 14.61 8.49
CA ASP A 57 11.62 14.96 9.50
C ASP A 57 10.34 14.09 9.46
N VAL A 58 10.19 13.24 8.45
CA VAL A 58 9.08 12.28 8.29
C VAL A 58 9.33 10.93 8.95
N GLU A 59 8.27 10.16 9.17
CA GLU A 59 8.30 8.74 9.57
C GLU A 59 8.97 7.83 8.54
N ASP A 60 9.69 6.81 9.03
CA ASP A 60 10.33 5.77 8.20
C ASP A 60 9.57 4.47 8.10
N ARG A 61 8.69 4.22 9.08
CA ARG A 61 7.74 3.12 9.07
C ARG A 61 6.43 3.54 9.72
N ALA A 62 5.32 3.03 9.22
CA ALA A 62 4.02 3.09 9.87
C ALA A 62 3.34 1.74 9.77
N SER A 63 2.55 1.41 10.80
CA SER A 63 1.70 0.24 10.87
C SER A 63 0.31 0.70 11.26
N VAL A 64 -0.70 0.29 10.50
CA VAL A 64 -2.08 0.76 10.64
C VAL A 64 -3.03 -0.43 10.54
N SER A 65 -3.89 -0.57 11.54
CA SER A 65 -5.01 -1.50 11.54
C SER A 65 -6.31 -0.72 11.35
N LEU A 66 -7.15 -1.18 10.44
CA LEU A 66 -8.42 -0.54 10.08
C LEU A 66 -9.57 -1.55 10.17
N ARG A 67 -10.77 -1.03 10.43
CA ARG A 67 -12.03 -1.75 10.27
C ARG A 67 -12.88 -1.05 9.21
N SER A 68 -13.11 -1.70 8.09
CA SER A 68 -13.87 -1.12 6.98
C SER A 68 -15.37 -1.01 7.29
N ASP A 69 -16.07 -0.17 6.53
CA ASP A 69 -17.54 -0.04 6.59
C ASP A 69 -18.28 -1.32 6.17
N LYS A 70 -17.61 -2.24 5.48
CA LYS A 70 -18.07 -3.60 5.15
C LYS A 70 -17.69 -4.64 6.20
N GLY A 71 -17.04 -4.24 7.29
CA GLY A 71 -16.61 -5.12 8.38
C GLY A 71 -15.33 -5.91 8.09
N VAL A 72 -14.59 -5.58 7.02
CA VAL A 72 -13.31 -6.21 6.70
C VAL A 72 -12.22 -5.63 7.61
N GLU A 73 -11.40 -6.49 8.19
CA GLU A 73 -10.19 -6.09 8.90
C GLU A 73 -9.06 -5.89 7.89
N ILE A 74 -8.41 -4.73 7.93
CA ILE A 74 -7.31 -4.36 7.05
C ILE A 74 -6.09 -4.06 7.91
N ARG A 75 -4.92 -4.57 7.51
CA ARG A 75 -3.63 -4.24 8.13
C ARG A 75 -2.68 -3.77 7.04
N CYS A 76 -2.12 -2.59 7.26
CA CYS A 76 -1.18 -1.95 6.35
C CYS A 76 0.12 -1.69 7.10
N ASP A 77 1.23 -2.21 6.58
CA ASP A 77 2.58 -1.81 6.96
C ASP A 77 3.22 -1.09 5.78
N VAL A 78 3.74 0.11 6.03
CA VAL A 78 4.43 0.92 5.02
C VAL A 78 5.77 1.36 5.56
N ALA A 79 6.82 1.20 4.76
CA ALA A 79 8.18 1.58 5.12
C ALA A 79 8.93 2.09 3.89
N TRP A 80 9.67 3.18 4.03
CA TRP A 80 10.70 3.53 3.04
C TRP A 80 12.10 3.13 3.53
N ALA A 81 12.28 2.93 4.84
CA ALA A 81 13.52 2.45 5.42
C ALA A 81 13.27 1.44 6.54
N TYR A 82 13.83 0.25 6.39
CA TYR A 82 13.87 -0.78 7.42
C TYR A 82 14.97 -1.81 7.10
N ALA A 83 15.24 -2.72 8.04
CA ALA A 83 16.21 -3.80 7.84
C ALA A 83 15.49 -5.06 7.29
N GLY A 84 15.30 -5.11 5.99
CA GLY A 84 14.66 -6.23 5.29
C GLY A 84 14.78 -6.15 3.77
N SER A 85 14.17 -7.10 3.08
CA SER A 85 14.04 -7.13 1.63
C SER A 85 12.77 -6.45 1.17
N ASP A 86 12.73 -5.86 -0.02
CA ASP A 86 11.51 -5.27 -0.58
C ASP A 86 10.30 -6.23 -0.51
N GLU A 87 9.14 -5.66 -0.20
CA GLU A 87 7.88 -6.40 -0.04
C GLU A 87 6.73 -5.58 -0.63
N ASN A 88 6.40 -5.82 -1.90
CA ASN A 88 5.20 -5.28 -2.55
C ASN A 88 4.07 -6.31 -2.45
N ARG A 89 3.60 -6.53 -1.22
CA ARG A 89 2.72 -7.65 -0.92
C ARG A 89 1.29 -7.25 -0.62
N VAL A 90 0.36 -7.99 -1.21
CA VAL A 90 -1.07 -7.90 -0.88
C VAL A 90 -1.59 -9.29 -0.56
N ARG A 91 -2.24 -9.42 0.59
CA ARG A 91 -2.94 -10.65 0.99
C ARG A 91 -4.41 -10.41 1.22
N VAL A 92 -5.23 -11.26 0.63
CA VAL A 92 -6.68 -11.32 0.86
C VAL A 92 -6.99 -12.68 1.44
N ILE A 93 -7.71 -12.70 2.57
CA ILE A 93 -8.10 -13.93 3.26
C ILE A 93 -9.62 -13.91 3.37
N GLY A 94 -10.27 -14.83 2.67
CA GLY A 94 -11.71 -15.04 2.70
C GLY A 94 -12.08 -16.44 3.21
N ASP A 95 -13.37 -16.69 3.30
CA ASP A 95 -13.96 -17.97 3.70
C ASP A 95 -13.98 -19.00 2.56
N LYS A 96 -14.03 -18.54 1.30
CA LYS A 96 -14.02 -19.37 0.09
C LYS A 96 -12.63 -19.52 -0.54
N GLY A 97 -11.67 -18.71 -0.12
CA GLY A 97 -10.34 -18.71 -0.70
C GLY A 97 -9.50 -17.53 -0.27
N GLY A 98 -8.30 -17.43 -0.84
CA GLY A 98 -7.36 -16.36 -0.54
C GLY A 98 -6.47 -16.01 -1.73
N LEU A 99 -5.80 -14.87 -1.61
CA LEU A 99 -4.85 -14.35 -2.56
C LEU A 99 -3.58 -13.95 -1.82
N ASP A 100 -2.42 -14.27 -2.40
CA ASP A 100 -1.11 -13.77 -1.98
C ASP A 100 -0.36 -13.27 -3.21
N TYR A 101 -0.43 -11.96 -3.43
CA TYR A 101 0.37 -11.27 -4.43
C TYR A 101 1.67 -10.86 -3.77
N TRP A 102 2.79 -11.43 -4.23
CA TRP A 102 4.12 -11.14 -3.70
C TRP A 102 5.18 -11.39 -4.80
N PRO A 103 5.37 -10.46 -5.73
CA PRO A 103 6.24 -10.65 -6.88
C PRO A 103 7.69 -10.94 -6.47
N GLU A 104 8.20 -10.30 -5.42
CA GLU A 104 9.56 -10.54 -4.93
C GLU A 104 9.80 -11.98 -4.45
N ALA A 105 8.75 -12.68 -4.01
CA ALA A 105 8.83 -14.08 -3.58
C ALA A 105 8.34 -15.08 -4.64
N ASN A 106 7.35 -14.71 -5.45
CA ASN A 106 6.69 -15.60 -6.41
C ASN A 106 7.25 -15.52 -7.83
N GLY A 107 7.97 -14.44 -8.15
CA GLY A 107 8.51 -14.13 -9.47
C GLY A 107 7.53 -13.36 -10.35
N ASP A 108 8.08 -12.62 -11.32
CA ASP A 108 7.33 -11.62 -12.08
C ASP A 108 6.28 -12.19 -13.05
N LEU A 109 6.47 -13.43 -13.50
CA LEU A 109 5.57 -14.09 -14.45
C LEU A 109 4.34 -14.71 -13.77
N GLU A 110 4.44 -15.03 -12.48
CA GLU A 110 3.37 -15.65 -11.71
C GLU A 110 3.30 -15.06 -10.28
N PRO A 111 3.17 -13.73 -10.13
CA PRO A 111 3.38 -13.04 -8.87
C PRO A 111 2.27 -13.32 -7.84
N LEU A 112 1.11 -13.79 -8.31
CA LEU A 112 -0.07 -14.05 -7.51
C LEU A 112 -0.27 -15.56 -7.29
N ARG A 113 -0.50 -15.92 -6.03
CA ARG A 113 -1.02 -17.24 -5.65
C ARG A 113 -2.49 -17.12 -5.25
N TYR A 114 -3.33 -17.92 -5.90
CA TYR A 114 -4.72 -18.13 -5.50
C TYR A 114 -4.85 -19.40 -4.67
N PHE A 115 -5.67 -19.36 -3.63
CA PHE A 115 -5.95 -20.48 -2.74
C PHE A 115 -7.46 -20.73 -2.74
N ASP A 116 -7.88 -21.95 -3.03
CA ASP A 116 -9.28 -22.36 -3.03
C ASP A 116 -9.59 -23.17 -1.76
N ALA A 117 -10.59 -22.75 -0.98
CA ALA A 117 -10.96 -23.42 0.26
C ALA A 117 -11.50 -24.85 0.01
N ASP A 118 -12.20 -25.08 -1.09
CA ASP A 118 -12.74 -26.40 -1.46
C ASP A 118 -11.65 -27.36 -1.93
N LEU A 119 -10.48 -26.82 -2.30
CA LEU A 119 -9.29 -27.58 -2.68
C LEU A 119 -8.25 -27.66 -1.54
N ASN A 120 -8.69 -27.56 -0.29
CA ASN A 120 -7.83 -27.59 0.91
C ASN A 120 -6.70 -26.54 0.86
N SER A 121 -7.00 -25.35 0.37
CA SER A 121 -6.04 -24.25 0.25
C SER A 121 -4.81 -24.62 -0.58
N ARG A 122 -4.97 -25.47 -1.60
CA ARG A 122 -3.90 -25.68 -2.59
C ARG A 122 -3.63 -24.37 -3.32
N SER A 123 -2.36 -24.01 -3.45
CA SER A 123 -1.98 -22.82 -4.21
C SER A 123 -2.02 -23.10 -5.72
N MET A 124 -2.53 -22.12 -6.45
CA MET A 124 -2.51 -22.05 -7.90
C MET A 124 -1.77 -20.78 -8.31
N ALA A 125 -0.77 -20.94 -9.17
CA ALA A 125 -0.07 -19.83 -9.78
C ALA A 125 -1.01 -19.08 -10.73
N VAL A 126 -1.03 -17.76 -10.64
CA VAL A 126 -1.77 -16.90 -11.56
C VAL A 126 -0.75 -16.08 -12.34
N ALA A 127 -0.80 -16.21 -13.66
CA ALA A 127 0.09 -15.48 -14.55
C ALA A 127 -0.13 -13.96 -14.41
N GLY A 128 0.96 -13.21 -14.50
CA GLY A 128 0.99 -11.75 -14.44
C GLY A 128 2.10 -11.16 -15.30
N ASP A 129 2.13 -9.84 -15.38
CA ASP A 129 3.04 -9.05 -16.21
C ASP A 129 3.93 -8.13 -15.37
N HIS A 130 4.31 -8.55 -14.15
CA HIS A 130 5.05 -7.69 -13.22
C HIS A 130 6.45 -7.28 -13.75
N ALA A 131 6.99 -8.03 -14.72
CA ALA A 131 8.29 -7.76 -15.33
C ALA A 131 8.31 -6.45 -16.14
N ASP A 132 7.15 -5.99 -16.63
CA ASP A 132 7.03 -4.71 -17.35
C ASP A 132 5.71 -4.04 -16.97
N LEU A 133 5.78 -3.00 -16.15
CA LEU A 133 4.61 -2.22 -15.71
C LEU A 133 4.20 -1.14 -16.72
N THR A 134 4.90 -1.00 -17.85
CA THR A 134 4.56 -0.01 -18.89
C THR A 134 3.14 -0.16 -19.43
N PRO A 135 2.61 -1.37 -19.69
CA PRO A 135 1.21 -1.55 -20.09
C PRO A 135 0.24 -1.08 -19.01
N ALA A 136 0.48 -1.42 -17.74
CA ALA A 136 -0.34 -0.97 -16.63
C ALA A 136 -0.39 0.56 -16.53
N TRP A 137 0.76 1.23 -16.66
CA TRP A 137 0.82 2.70 -16.70
C TRP A 137 -0.01 3.30 -17.84
N LYS A 138 0.11 2.74 -19.06
CA LYS A 138 -0.68 3.17 -20.22
C LYS A 138 -2.17 2.99 -19.98
N LEU A 139 -2.58 1.88 -19.34
CA LEU A 139 -3.97 1.63 -18.99
C LEU A 139 -4.49 2.65 -17.96
N CYS A 140 -3.71 2.99 -16.93
CA CYS A 140 -4.08 4.03 -15.97
C CYS A 140 -4.33 5.38 -16.66
N VAL A 141 -3.42 5.80 -17.54
CA VAL A 141 -3.56 7.06 -18.30
C VAL A 141 -4.77 7.02 -19.24
N ALA A 142 -4.98 5.91 -19.95
CA ALA A 142 -6.11 5.74 -20.84
C ALA A 142 -7.45 5.79 -20.08
N SER A 143 -7.54 5.07 -18.95
CA SER A 143 -8.72 5.08 -18.07
C SER A 143 -9.03 6.50 -17.58
N PHE A 144 -8.01 7.24 -17.17
CA PHE A 144 -8.17 8.62 -16.73
C PHE A 144 -8.72 9.54 -17.83
N ILE A 145 -8.26 9.38 -19.08
CA ILE A 145 -8.76 10.15 -20.23
C ILE A 145 -10.23 9.80 -20.52
N ASP A 146 -10.58 8.51 -20.52
CA ASP A 146 -11.95 8.03 -20.76
C ASP A 146 -12.92 8.52 -19.67
N ASP A 147 -12.44 8.55 -18.43
CA ASP A 147 -13.17 9.03 -17.26
C ASP A 147 -13.49 10.52 -17.34
N ILE A 148 -12.55 11.35 -17.81
CA ILE A 148 -12.79 12.77 -18.12
C ILE A 148 -13.89 12.88 -19.18
N GLY A 149 -13.78 12.09 -20.26
CA GLY A 149 -14.75 12.12 -21.36
C GLY A 149 -16.16 11.69 -20.94
N SER A 150 -16.26 10.76 -19.98
CA SER A 150 -17.54 10.22 -19.49
C SER A 150 -18.12 10.95 -18.29
N GLY A 151 -17.35 11.84 -17.64
CA GLY A 151 -17.76 12.58 -16.44
C GLY A 151 -17.88 11.71 -15.18
N ARG A 152 -17.22 10.54 -15.15
CA ARG A 152 -17.28 9.60 -14.01
C ARG A 152 -15.88 9.14 -13.60
N PRO A 153 -15.01 10.05 -13.11
CA PRO A 153 -13.65 9.69 -12.75
C PRO A 153 -13.58 8.68 -11.62
N LEU A 154 -12.69 7.69 -11.80
CA LEU A 154 -12.27 6.74 -10.79
C LEU A 154 -10.75 6.86 -10.56
N PRO A 155 -10.30 6.92 -9.29
CA PRO A 155 -11.12 7.09 -8.08
C PRO A 155 -11.84 8.45 -8.06
N ARG A 156 -12.95 8.55 -7.33
CA ARG A 156 -13.66 9.82 -7.13
C ARG A 156 -12.93 10.67 -6.10
N GLY A 157 -13.20 11.98 -6.11
CA GLY A 157 -12.66 12.89 -5.10
C GLY A 157 -13.04 12.48 -3.66
N ASP A 158 -14.25 11.96 -3.47
CA ASP A 158 -14.70 11.46 -2.16
C ASP A 158 -13.93 10.20 -1.73
N ASP A 159 -13.56 9.32 -2.67
CA ASP A 159 -12.77 8.12 -2.38
C ASP A 159 -11.36 8.52 -1.91
N ALA A 160 -10.73 9.45 -2.63
CA ALA A 160 -9.44 10.01 -2.25
C ALA A 160 -9.50 10.74 -0.90
N LEU A 161 -10.58 11.50 -0.63
CA LEU A 161 -10.78 12.17 0.64
C LEU A 161 -10.88 11.16 1.79
N ALA A 162 -11.63 10.07 1.64
CA ALA A 162 -11.76 9.04 2.66
C ALA A 162 -10.40 8.41 3.03
N VAL A 163 -9.53 8.17 2.03
CA VAL A 163 -8.16 7.69 2.26
C VAL A 163 -7.34 8.72 3.04
N HIS A 164 -7.40 10.00 2.67
CA HIS A 164 -6.69 11.06 3.37
C HIS A 164 -7.18 11.29 4.80
N GLU A 165 -8.48 11.18 5.06
CA GLU A 165 -9.05 11.25 6.42
C GLU A 165 -8.51 10.14 7.33
N ILE A 166 -8.28 8.94 6.80
CA ILE A 166 -7.64 7.84 7.53
C ILE A 166 -6.20 8.20 7.89
N ILE A 167 -5.43 8.71 6.94
CA ILE A 167 -4.03 9.12 7.14
C ILE A 167 -3.95 10.24 8.19
N ASP A 168 -4.80 11.26 8.07
CA ASP A 168 -4.89 12.35 9.04
C ASP A 168 -5.22 11.84 10.43
N ARG A 169 -6.12 10.86 10.54
CA ARG A 169 -6.45 10.22 11.82
C ARG A 169 -5.25 9.52 12.44
N VAL A 170 -4.43 8.83 11.63
CA VAL A 170 -3.20 8.19 12.11
C VAL A 170 -2.23 9.24 12.66
N TYR A 171 -2.00 10.33 11.92
CA TYR A 171 -1.11 11.41 12.37
C TYR A 171 -1.64 12.15 13.60
N GLN A 172 -2.96 12.31 13.74
CA GLN A 172 -3.55 12.90 14.94
C GLN A 172 -3.31 12.02 16.16
N ARG A 173 -3.46 10.69 16.04
CA ARG A 173 -3.23 9.75 17.15
C ARG A 173 -1.77 9.71 17.57
N SER A 174 -0.84 9.73 16.62
CA SER A 174 0.59 9.67 16.93
C SER A 174 1.17 10.90 17.64
N ARG A 175 0.40 11.99 17.77
CA ARG A 175 0.79 13.19 18.52
C ARG A 175 0.39 13.14 20.00
N VAL A 176 -0.47 12.18 20.36
CA VAL A 176 -1.06 12.06 21.70
C VAL A 176 -0.35 10.97 22.53
N ASP A 177 0.46 10.13 21.87
CA ASP A 177 1.32 9.08 22.45
C ASP A 177 2.79 9.54 22.54
#